data_AF-A0A533ZMU4-F1
#
_entry.id   AF-A0A533ZMU4-F1
#
_cell.length_a   1.000
_cell.length_b   1.000
_cell.length_c   1.000
_cell.angle_alpha   90.00
_cell.angle_beta   90.00
_cell.angle_gamma   90.00
#
_symmetry.space_group_name_H-M   'P 1'
#
loop_
_entity.id
_entity.type
_entity.pdbx_description
1 polymer ?
#
loop_
_entity_poly.entity_id
_entity_poly.type
_entity_poly.pdbx_seq_one_letter_code
_entity_poly.pdbx_strand_id
1 'polypeptide(L)'
;MELLSAHTGALPLPFFDTQLAAAMVGYGLQAAYGQLVQKITGKKLDKSHTYTNWSQRPLTQEQINYALEDVQFLFPIHEHLVKRLRSLGRLDWVQEEFARLQSSLSDGARGPHERFRRIRGWENLKPRAGAVLKELAAWRDEEARRRDVPRSRVVRDEVLLELARRPPATLQDLKGTRGLHGAEVERKGEAILAAIQRGLAIPESEWPTVSTARGPEPESSGQVDLLQAVLKSLAKDEHIAPTLLATASDLQALVDAKHGRDKLDLPILHGWRRKLAGERLLQVLDGKTVVSLDRHTGKLRLTPLPSQ
;
A
#
# COMPACT_ATOMS: atom_id res chain seq x y z
N MET A 1 9.39 11.38 0.85
CA MET A 1 10.48 10.52 1.42
C MET A 1 11.31 9.83 0.35
N GLU A 2 10.72 9.15 -0.64
CA GLU A 2 11.50 8.50 -1.72
C GLU A 2 12.43 9.46 -2.47
N LEU A 3 11.94 10.66 -2.85
CA LEU A 3 12.76 11.67 -3.53
C LEU A 3 13.95 12.12 -2.68
N LEU A 4 13.74 12.35 -1.37
CA LEU A 4 14.81 12.71 -0.45
C LEU A 4 15.84 11.58 -0.37
N SER A 5 15.40 10.34 -0.13
CA SER A 5 16.29 9.17 -0.09
C SER A 5 17.09 8.99 -1.38
N ALA A 6 16.50 9.23 -2.54
CA ALA A 6 17.18 9.11 -3.83
C ALA A 6 18.26 10.20 -4.02
N HIS A 7 18.03 11.41 -3.52
CA HIS A 7 18.97 12.54 -3.67
C HIS A 7 20.04 12.58 -2.57
N THR A 8 19.71 12.20 -1.34
CA THR A 8 20.61 12.28 -0.18
C THR A 8 21.26 10.95 0.17
N GLY A 9 20.78 9.84 -0.41
CA GLY A 9 21.21 8.48 -0.06
C GLY A 9 20.66 7.97 1.28
N ALA A 10 19.88 8.76 2.01
CA ALA A 10 19.36 8.39 3.32
C ALA A 10 17.95 8.97 3.58
N LEU A 11 17.14 8.25 4.38
CA LEU A 11 15.87 8.77 4.86
C LEU A 11 16.12 9.79 6.00
N PRO A 12 15.49 10.98 5.97
CA PRO A 12 15.58 11.91 7.08
C PRO A 12 14.83 11.34 8.28
N LEU A 13 15.59 11.00 9.33
CA LEU A 13 15.07 10.42 10.56
C LEU A 13 15.53 11.26 11.76
N PRO A 14 14.68 11.44 12.80
CA PRO A 14 13.27 11.06 12.82
C PRO A 14 12.42 11.96 11.90
N PHE A 15 11.26 11.46 11.44
CA PHE A 15 10.25 12.28 10.75
C PHE A 15 8.91 12.20 11.46
N PHE A 16 8.06 13.21 11.20
CA PHE A 16 6.68 13.23 11.64
C PHE A 16 5.77 13.44 10.42
N ASP A 17 4.97 12.42 10.09
CA ASP A 17 3.99 12.53 9.01
C ASP A 17 2.68 13.11 9.56
N THR A 18 2.39 14.35 9.18
CA THR A 18 1.19 15.08 9.63
C THR A 18 -0.10 14.48 9.12
N GLN A 19 -0.11 13.85 7.94
CA GLN A 19 -1.31 13.20 7.40
C GLN A 19 -1.63 11.94 8.21
N LEU A 20 -0.61 11.14 8.51
CA LEU A 20 -0.79 9.92 9.31
C LEU A 20 -1.22 10.27 10.75
N ALA A 21 -0.57 11.25 11.37
CA ALA A 21 -0.95 11.74 12.69
C ALA A 21 -2.38 12.33 12.71
N ALA A 22 -2.75 13.07 11.66
CA ALA A 22 -4.10 13.62 11.52
C ALA A 22 -5.17 12.52 11.42
N ALA A 23 -4.86 11.42 10.71
CA ALA A 23 -5.77 10.28 10.61
C ALA A 23 -6.00 9.60 11.97
N MET A 24 -4.99 9.55 12.83
CA MET A 24 -5.07 8.96 14.19
C MET A 24 -5.88 9.79 15.20
N VAL A 25 -6.08 11.08 14.92
CA VAL A 25 -6.86 11.99 15.77
C VAL A 25 -8.21 12.37 15.17
N GLY A 26 -8.63 11.71 14.09
CA GLY A 26 -9.98 11.82 13.53
C GLY A 26 -10.17 12.84 12.40
N TYR A 27 -9.11 13.36 11.79
CA TYR A 27 -9.25 14.23 10.61
C TYR A 27 -9.51 13.46 9.30
N GLY A 28 -9.44 12.12 9.34
CA GLY A 28 -9.62 11.24 8.18
C GLY A 28 -8.30 10.79 7.56
N LEU A 29 -8.33 9.65 6.84
CA LEU A 29 -7.14 8.98 6.31
C LEU A 29 -6.35 9.81 5.28
N GLN A 30 -7.05 10.62 4.49
CA GLN A 30 -6.50 11.38 3.37
C GLN A 30 -6.74 12.88 3.59
N ALA A 31 -6.59 13.34 4.84
CA ALA A 31 -6.71 14.76 5.15
C ALA A 31 -5.67 15.53 4.32
N ALA A 32 -6.15 16.41 3.43
CA ALA A 32 -5.28 17.22 2.60
C ALA A 32 -4.61 18.31 3.44
N TYR A 33 -3.36 18.68 3.12
CA TYR A 33 -2.60 19.69 3.86
C TYR A 33 -3.40 20.99 4.02
N GLY A 34 -3.95 21.56 2.94
CA GLY A 34 -4.76 22.78 3.01
C GLY A 34 -6.01 22.66 3.90
N GLN A 35 -6.62 21.47 4.00
CA GLN A 35 -7.73 21.24 4.92
C GLN A 35 -7.25 21.23 6.38
N LEU A 36 -6.07 20.66 6.65
CA LEU A 36 -5.46 20.71 7.98
C LEU A 36 -5.08 22.14 8.36
N VAL A 37 -4.46 22.89 7.46
CA VAL A 37 -4.16 24.32 7.66
C VAL A 37 -5.44 25.06 8.03
N GLN A 38 -6.51 24.91 7.26
CA GLN A 38 -7.78 25.60 7.52
C GLN A 38 -8.40 25.18 8.85
N LYS A 39 -8.46 23.89 9.16
CA LYS A 39 -9.11 23.40 10.39
C LYS A 39 -8.32 23.75 11.65
N ILE A 40 -7.00 23.83 11.59
CA ILE A 40 -6.14 24.03 12.77
C ILE A 40 -5.80 25.51 12.95
N THR A 41 -5.52 26.23 11.87
CA THR A 41 -5.05 27.63 11.92
C THR A 41 -6.09 28.64 11.48
N GLY A 42 -7.21 28.21 10.89
CA GLY A 42 -8.24 29.09 10.30
C GLY A 42 -7.85 29.70 8.96
N LYS A 43 -6.61 29.56 8.51
CA LYS A 43 -6.12 30.13 7.24
C LYS A 43 -6.49 29.26 6.05
N LYS A 44 -6.87 29.90 4.95
CA LYS A 44 -7.16 29.24 3.67
C LYS A 44 -5.97 29.44 2.75
N LEU A 45 -5.39 28.34 2.28
CA LEU A 45 -4.33 28.38 1.27
C LEU A 45 -4.92 28.68 -0.10
N ASP A 46 -4.18 29.42 -0.91
CA ASP A 46 -4.52 29.61 -2.31
C ASP A 46 -4.17 28.35 -3.11
N LYS A 47 -5.05 27.98 -4.05
CA LYS A 47 -4.92 26.74 -4.84
C LYS A 47 -3.99 26.89 -6.05
N SER A 48 -3.27 28.00 -6.16
CA SER A 48 -2.51 28.34 -7.36
C SER A 48 -1.16 27.61 -7.36
N HIS A 49 -0.79 26.99 -8.49
CA HIS A 49 0.54 26.43 -8.81
C HIS A 49 0.89 24.99 -8.38
N THR A 50 -0.08 24.11 -8.07
CA THR A 50 0.24 22.66 -7.91
C THR A 50 0.82 22.04 -9.19
N TYR A 51 0.47 22.56 -10.38
CA TYR A 51 0.97 22.09 -11.67
C TYR A 51 1.73 23.20 -12.42
N THR A 52 3.01 23.38 -12.08
CA THR A 52 3.91 24.35 -12.73
C THR A 52 5.28 23.69 -13.00
N ASN A 53 6.05 24.25 -13.92
CA ASN A 53 7.39 23.76 -14.22
C ASN A 53 8.39 24.21 -13.13
N TRP A 54 8.59 23.36 -12.12
CA TRP A 54 9.55 23.58 -11.03
C TRP A 54 11.02 23.54 -11.45
N SER A 55 11.31 23.11 -12.68
CA SER A 55 12.67 23.13 -13.25
C SER A 55 13.01 24.44 -13.95
N GLN A 56 12.04 25.31 -14.21
CA GLN A 56 12.27 26.62 -14.83
C GLN A 56 13.10 27.52 -13.91
N ARG A 57 14.02 28.31 -14.49
CA ARG A 57 14.78 29.33 -13.77
C ARG A 57 14.74 30.69 -14.51
N PRO A 58 14.61 31.82 -13.78
CA PRO A 58 14.34 31.90 -12.34
C PRO A 58 12.94 31.40 -11.98
N LEU A 59 12.71 31.06 -10.71
CA LEU A 59 11.36 30.76 -10.22
C LEU A 59 10.52 32.05 -10.20
N THR A 60 9.22 31.94 -10.46
CA THR A 60 8.30 33.07 -10.35
C THR A 60 8.00 33.39 -8.88
N GLN A 61 7.54 34.60 -8.59
CA GLN A 61 7.18 34.98 -7.22
C GLN A 61 6.04 34.11 -6.68
N GLU A 62 5.09 33.71 -7.52
CA GLU A 62 3.99 32.83 -7.11
C GLU A 62 4.48 31.43 -6.76
N GLN A 63 5.47 30.89 -7.49
CA GLN A 63 6.12 29.62 -7.15
C GLN A 63 6.81 29.69 -5.78
N ILE A 64 7.51 30.79 -5.50
CA ILE A 64 8.18 31.01 -4.21
C ILE A 64 7.15 31.07 -3.07
N ASN A 65 6.08 31.85 -3.26
CA ASN A 65 5.02 31.99 -2.26
C ASN A 65 4.34 30.64 -1.98
N TYR A 66 3.98 29.89 -3.03
CA TYR A 66 3.39 28.56 -2.90
C TYR A 66 4.30 27.59 -2.12
N ALA A 67 5.60 27.55 -2.45
CA ALA A 67 6.56 26.70 -1.75
C ALA A 67 6.72 27.07 -0.27
N LEU A 68 6.63 28.36 0.07
CA LEU A 68 6.64 28.83 1.47
C LEU A 68 5.37 28.41 2.22
N GLU A 69 4.20 28.51 1.57
CA GLU A 69 2.92 28.12 2.17
C GLU A 69 2.86 26.63 2.52
N ASP A 70 3.51 25.77 1.73
CA ASP A 70 3.60 24.32 1.96
C ASP A 70 4.41 23.93 3.22
N VAL A 71 5.21 24.85 3.79
CA VAL A 71 6.02 24.57 4.98
C VAL A 71 5.69 25.41 6.20
N GLN A 72 5.21 26.66 6.01
CA GLN A 72 5.06 27.61 7.11
C GLN A 72 4.07 27.16 8.20
N PHE A 73 3.10 26.31 7.88
CA PHE A 73 2.09 25.83 8.83
C PHE A 73 2.40 24.46 9.44
N LEU A 74 3.48 23.79 9.02
CA LEU A 74 3.79 22.44 9.48
C LEU A 74 4.09 22.41 10.99
N PHE A 75 4.79 23.41 11.54
CA PHE A 75 5.09 23.46 12.98
C PHE A 75 3.83 23.63 13.84
N PRO A 76 2.94 24.62 13.60
CA PRO A 76 1.66 24.72 14.31
C PRO A 76 0.81 23.45 14.21
N ILE A 77 0.78 22.83 13.03
CA ILE A 77 0.03 21.58 12.81
C ILE A 77 0.63 20.44 13.64
N HIS A 78 1.95 20.29 13.63
CA HIS A 78 2.66 19.30 14.41
C HIS A 78 2.33 19.44 15.90
N GLU A 79 2.44 20.64 16.48
CA GLU A 79 2.17 20.88 17.89
C GLU A 79 0.74 20.51 18.28
N HIS A 80 -0.23 20.92 17.45
CA HIS A 80 -1.64 20.59 17.64
C HIS A 80 -1.87 19.07 17.61
N LEU A 81 -1.32 18.38 16.61
CA LEU A 81 -1.48 16.93 16.45
C LEU A 81 -0.82 16.16 17.59
N VAL A 82 0.38 16.54 18.02
CA VAL A 82 1.07 15.92 19.17
C VAL A 82 0.26 16.10 20.45
N LYS A 83 -0.26 17.30 20.71
CA LYS A 83 -1.12 17.57 21.88
C LYS A 83 -2.37 16.69 21.86
N ARG A 84 -3.01 16.56 20.69
CA ARG A 84 -4.21 15.73 20.53
C ARG A 84 -3.91 14.24 20.69
N LEU A 85 -2.83 13.75 20.09
CA LEU A 85 -2.37 12.36 20.24
C LEU A 85 -2.08 12.02 21.70
N ARG A 86 -1.43 12.91 22.45
CA ARG A 86 -1.21 12.75 23.91
C ARG A 86 -2.52 12.65 24.66
N SER A 87 -3.46 13.57 24.40
CA SER A 87 -4.77 13.56 25.08
C SER A 87 -5.58 12.29 24.82
N LEU A 88 -5.36 11.62 23.68
CA LEU A 88 -6.02 10.38 23.31
C LEU A 88 -5.22 9.12 23.71
N GLY A 89 -3.99 9.26 24.22
CA GLY A 89 -3.11 8.12 24.50
C GLY A 89 -2.62 7.39 23.24
N ARG A 90 -2.54 8.07 22.09
CA ARG A 90 -2.25 7.47 20.76
C ARG A 90 -0.85 7.79 20.21
N LEU A 91 0.04 8.34 21.04
CA LEU A 91 1.41 8.60 20.59
C LEU A 91 2.11 7.32 20.15
N ASP A 92 2.01 6.24 20.93
CA ASP A 92 2.67 4.98 20.56
C ASP A 92 2.09 4.41 19.26
N TRP A 93 0.80 4.62 19.01
CA TRP A 93 0.14 4.14 17.80
C TRP A 93 0.74 4.81 16.56
N VAL A 94 0.94 6.14 16.62
CA VAL A 94 1.54 6.89 15.51
C VAL A 94 3.01 6.52 15.30
N GLN A 95 3.76 6.28 16.39
CA GLN A 95 5.16 5.87 16.31
C GLN A 95 5.30 4.50 15.64
N GLU A 96 4.43 3.54 15.97
CA GLU A 96 4.42 2.25 15.27
C GLU A 96 4.12 2.40 13.77
N GLU A 97 3.23 3.32 13.37
CA GLU A 97 3.00 3.60 11.95
C GLU A 97 4.20 4.26 11.26
N PHE A 98 4.88 5.20 11.93
CA PHE A 98 6.09 5.81 11.38
C PHE A 98 7.19 4.77 11.17
N ALA A 99 7.36 3.83 12.12
CA ALA A 99 8.27 2.71 11.99
C ALA A 99 7.89 1.78 10.83
N ARG A 100 6.59 1.46 10.66
CA ARG A 100 6.10 0.69 9.51
C ARG A 100 6.36 1.40 8.18
N LEU A 101 6.09 2.70 8.10
CA LEU A 101 6.34 3.50 6.91
C LEU A 101 7.85 3.57 6.59
N GLN A 102 8.70 3.78 7.60
CA GLN A 102 10.15 3.74 7.46
C GLN A 102 10.64 2.38 6.94
N SER A 103 10.14 1.28 7.50
CA SER A 103 10.46 -0.07 7.03
C SER A 103 10.01 -0.28 5.59
N SER A 104 8.80 0.16 5.22
CA SER A 104 8.26 0.05 3.87
C SER A 104 9.05 0.87 2.85
N LEU A 105 9.52 2.07 3.23
CA LEU A 105 10.36 2.91 2.40
C LEU A 105 11.77 2.33 2.22
N SER A 106 12.31 1.71 3.27
CA SER A 106 13.58 0.98 3.21
C SER A 106 13.43 -0.28 2.35
N ASP A 107 12.30 -0.98 2.45
CA ASP A 107 11.91 -2.08 1.56
C ASP A 107 11.59 -1.61 0.14
N GLY A 108 11.34 -0.32 -0.09
CA GLY A 108 11.29 0.25 -1.44
C GLY A 108 12.62 0.14 -2.18
N ALA A 109 13.72 -0.07 -1.44
CA ALA A 109 15.03 -0.47 -1.94
C ALA A 109 15.17 -1.98 -2.19
N ARG A 110 14.07 -2.75 -2.11
CA ARG A 110 14.01 -4.12 -2.64
C ARG A 110 14.54 -4.11 -4.08
N GLY A 111 15.51 -4.98 -4.35
CA GLY A 111 16.24 -5.01 -5.62
C GLY A 111 15.32 -5.17 -6.83
N PRO A 112 15.84 -4.97 -8.06
CA PRO A 112 15.07 -5.06 -9.30
C PRO A 112 14.16 -6.31 -9.39
N HIS A 113 14.62 -7.43 -8.83
CA HIS A 113 13.94 -8.73 -8.81
C HIS A 113 12.77 -8.86 -7.82
N GLU A 114 12.47 -7.86 -6.99
CA GLU A 114 11.31 -7.87 -6.09
C GLU A 114 10.19 -6.95 -6.59
N ARG A 115 10.48 -6.14 -7.63
CA ARG A 115 9.55 -5.13 -8.14
C ARG A 115 8.31 -5.71 -8.81
N PHE A 116 8.37 -6.96 -9.27
CA PHE A 116 7.22 -7.64 -9.86
C PHE A 116 6.03 -7.73 -8.89
N ARG A 117 6.30 -7.77 -7.57
CA ARG A 117 5.25 -7.83 -6.54
C ARG A 117 4.39 -6.56 -6.45
N ARG A 118 4.83 -5.44 -7.05
CA ARG A 118 4.06 -4.19 -7.14
C ARG A 118 3.11 -4.16 -8.35
N ILE A 119 3.22 -5.12 -9.27
CA ILE A 119 2.38 -5.20 -10.48
C ILE A 119 1.08 -5.89 -10.09
N ARG A 120 -0.05 -5.15 -10.13
CA ARG A 120 -1.36 -5.70 -9.77
C ARG A 120 -1.72 -6.89 -10.66
N GLY A 121 -2.09 -8.02 -10.06
CA GLY A 121 -2.42 -9.25 -10.78
C GLY A 121 -1.26 -10.23 -10.98
N TRP A 122 -0.07 -9.94 -10.44
CA TRP A 122 1.03 -10.92 -10.38
C TRP A 122 0.63 -12.15 -9.57
N GLU A 123 -0.18 -11.96 -8.55
CA GLU A 123 -0.72 -12.99 -7.65
C GLU A 123 -1.62 -14.01 -8.38
N ASN A 124 -2.08 -13.69 -9.59
CA ASN A 124 -2.90 -14.59 -10.41
C ASN A 124 -2.07 -15.41 -11.40
N LEU A 125 -0.74 -15.26 -11.39
CA LEU A 125 0.15 -15.99 -12.28
C LEU A 125 0.48 -17.38 -11.73
N LYS A 126 0.70 -18.34 -12.62
CA LYS A 126 1.36 -19.59 -12.21
C LYS A 126 2.79 -19.29 -11.75
N PRO A 127 3.38 -20.03 -10.80
CA PRO A 127 4.72 -19.77 -10.27
C PRO A 127 5.79 -19.55 -11.36
N ARG A 128 5.80 -20.39 -12.40
CA ARG A 128 6.68 -20.23 -13.58
C ARG A 128 6.50 -18.88 -14.30
N ALA A 129 5.26 -18.44 -14.51
CA ALA A 129 4.97 -17.13 -15.10
C ALA A 129 5.38 -15.99 -14.15
N GLY A 130 5.27 -16.19 -12.84
CA GLY A 130 5.82 -15.27 -11.85
C GLY A 130 7.35 -15.10 -11.97
N ALA A 131 8.08 -16.20 -12.22
CA ALA A 131 9.52 -16.16 -12.46
C ALA A 131 9.88 -15.37 -13.74
N VAL A 132 9.08 -15.48 -14.80
CA VAL A 132 9.21 -14.63 -16.00
C VAL A 132 8.92 -13.16 -15.70
N LEU A 133 7.85 -12.88 -14.95
CA LEU A 133 7.50 -11.50 -14.57
C LEU A 133 8.60 -10.84 -13.72
N LYS A 134 9.26 -11.62 -12.84
CA LYS A 134 10.39 -11.18 -12.02
C LYS A 134 11.52 -10.58 -12.87
N GLU A 135 11.97 -11.30 -13.89
CA GLU A 135 13.04 -10.85 -14.79
C GLU A 135 12.61 -9.68 -15.69
N LEU A 136 11.37 -9.72 -16.18
CA LEU A 136 10.79 -8.64 -16.98
C LEU A 136 10.68 -7.33 -16.18
N ALA A 137 10.27 -7.41 -14.91
CA ALA A 137 10.16 -6.25 -14.03
C ALA A 137 11.53 -5.66 -13.69
N ALA A 138 12.53 -6.51 -13.48
CA ALA A 138 13.91 -6.10 -13.23
C ALA A 138 14.49 -5.36 -14.45
N TRP A 139 14.38 -5.94 -15.64
CA TRP A 139 14.80 -5.29 -16.89
C TRP A 139 14.10 -3.96 -17.12
N ARG A 140 12.77 -3.90 -16.94
CA ARG A 140 12.01 -2.67 -17.11
C ARG A 140 12.49 -1.56 -16.17
N ASP A 141 12.82 -1.91 -14.94
CA ASP A 141 13.33 -0.95 -13.96
C ASP A 141 14.70 -0.39 -14.32
N GLU A 142 15.60 -1.25 -14.80
CA GLU A 142 16.91 -0.82 -15.31
C GLU A 142 16.76 0.12 -16.52
N GLU A 143 15.92 -0.25 -17.48
CA GLU A 143 15.67 0.56 -18.67
C GLU A 143 14.97 1.89 -18.35
N ALA A 144 14.07 1.90 -17.36
CA ALA A 144 13.42 3.11 -16.86
C ALA A 144 14.43 4.06 -16.21
N ARG A 145 15.33 3.53 -15.38
CA ARG A 145 16.44 4.28 -14.76
C ARG A 145 17.40 4.84 -15.81
N ARG A 146 17.83 4.02 -16.78
CA ARG A 146 18.74 4.42 -17.86
C ARG A 146 18.18 5.59 -18.68
N ARG A 147 16.86 5.62 -18.88
CA ARG A 147 16.17 6.64 -19.70
C ARG A 147 15.61 7.81 -18.90
N ASP A 148 15.70 7.76 -17.56
CA ASP A 148 15.05 8.70 -16.65
C ASP A 148 13.56 8.93 -16.98
N VAL A 149 12.82 7.82 -17.13
CA VAL A 149 11.38 7.87 -17.41
C VAL A 149 10.61 6.96 -16.46
N PRO A 150 9.30 7.24 -16.21
CA PRO A 150 8.45 6.32 -15.50
C PRO A 150 8.45 4.93 -16.15
N ARG A 151 8.43 3.87 -15.33
CA ARG A 151 8.43 2.46 -15.78
C ARG A 151 7.33 2.15 -16.79
N SER A 152 6.14 2.72 -16.58
CA SER A 152 4.99 2.58 -17.48
C SER A 152 5.26 3.12 -18.89
N ARG A 153 6.21 4.06 -19.05
CA ARG A 153 6.67 4.61 -20.34
C ARG A 153 7.69 3.71 -21.04
N VAL A 154 8.24 2.71 -20.34
CA VAL A 154 9.08 1.66 -20.93
C VAL A 154 8.18 0.55 -21.47
N VAL A 155 7.40 -0.08 -20.59
CA VAL A 155 6.37 -1.08 -20.90
C VAL A 155 5.28 -1.01 -19.83
N ARG A 156 4.01 -1.04 -20.23
CA ARG A 156 2.87 -1.02 -19.29
C ARG A 156 2.75 -2.34 -18.53
N ASP A 157 2.17 -2.28 -17.32
CA ASP A 157 2.03 -3.43 -16.43
C ASP A 157 1.24 -4.57 -17.08
N GLU A 158 0.17 -4.26 -17.80
CA GLU A 158 -0.70 -5.26 -18.44
C GLU A 158 0.05 -6.05 -19.51
N VAL A 159 0.97 -5.40 -20.22
CA VAL A 159 1.81 -6.01 -21.25
C VAL A 159 2.83 -6.95 -20.62
N LEU A 160 3.45 -6.56 -19.49
CA LEU A 160 4.35 -7.45 -18.77
C LEU A 160 3.63 -8.72 -18.27
N LEU A 161 2.41 -8.58 -17.77
CA LEU A 161 1.59 -9.71 -17.35
C LEU A 161 1.23 -10.63 -18.54
N GLU A 162 0.92 -10.05 -19.70
CA GLU A 162 0.65 -10.81 -20.92
C GLU A 162 1.88 -11.62 -21.36
N LEU A 163 3.05 -10.98 -21.45
CA LEU A 163 4.32 -11.62 -21.79
C LEU A 163 4.68 -12.73 -20.79
N ALA A 164 4.45 -12.50 -19.50
CA ALA A 164 4.70 -13.52 -18.48
C ALA A 164 3.75 -14.73 -18.61
N ARG A 165 2.49 -14.51 -18.97
CA ARG A 165 1.50 -15.59 -19.18
C ARG A 165 1.74 -16.38 -20.45
N ARG A 166 2.17 -15.70 -21.51
CA ARG A 166 2.38 -16.25 -22.85
C ARG A 166 3.74 -15.76 -23.38
N PRO A 167 4.85 -16.34 -22.89
CA PRO A 167 6.18 -15.89 -23.25
C PRO A 167 6.46 -16.11 -24.73
N PRO A 168 6.66 -15.05 -25.55
CA PRO A 168 7.07 -15.19 -26.94
C PRO A 168 8.48 -15.81 -27.04
N ALA A 169 8.69 -16.65 -28.06
CA ALA A 169 9.99 -17.26 -28.33
C ALA A 169 10.82 -16.45 -29.33
N THR A 170 10.15 -15.71 -30.22
CA THR A 170 10.79 -14.94 -31.30
C THR A 170 10.35 -13.49 -31.32
N LEU A 171 11.09 -12.65 -32.06
CA LEU A 171 10.70 -11.25 -32.29
C LEU A 171 9.37 -11.13 -33.05
N GLN A 172 9.05 -12.10 -33.91
CA GLN A 172 7.77 -12.13 -34.63
C GLN A 172 6.61 -12.40 -33.67
N ASP A 173 6.76 -13.35 -32.75
CA ASP A 173 5.75 -13.60 -31.71
C ASP A 173 5.55 -12.37 -30.82
N LEU A 174 6.65 -11.67 -30.51
CA LEU A 174 6.61 -10.45 -29.71
C LEU A 174 5.85 -9.31 -30.41
N LYS A 175 5.94 -9.19 -31.74
CA LYS A 175 5.13 -8.23 -32.54
C LYS A 175 3.62 -8.53 -32.45
N GLY A 176 3.23 -9.78 -32.23
CA GLY A 176 1.84 -10.18 -32.04
C GLY A 176 1.26 -9.88 -30.64
N THR A 177 2.08 -9.45 -29.69
CA THR A 177 1.64 -9.19 -28.31
C THR A 177 0.81 -7.90 -28.24
N ARG A 178 -0.38 -7.97 -27.63
CA ARG A 178 -1.27 -6.81 -27.57
C ARG A 178 -0.63 -5.72 -26.71
N GLY A 179 -0.62 -4.49 -27.24
CA GLY A 179 -0.11 -3.32 -26.50
C GLY A 179 1.40 -3.10 -26.59
N LEU A 180 2.12 -3.90 -27.39
CA LEU A 180 3.46 -3.59 -27.89
C LEU A 180 3.39 -3.12 -29.35
N HIS A 181 3.92 -1.93 -29.63
CA HIS A 181 3.95 -1.41 -31.00
C HIS A 181 5.20 -1.88 -31.75
N GLY A 182 5.13 -2.00 -33.08
CA GLY A 182 6.24 -2.51 -33.92
C GLY A 182 7.59 -1.80 -33.69
N ALA A 183 7.59 -0.47 -33.65
CA ALA A 183 8.78 0.32 -33.36
C ALA A 183 9.36 0.07 -31.95
N GLU A 184 8.50 -0.29 -31.00
CA GLU A 184 8.97 -0.65 -29.66
C GLU A 184 9.63 -2.03 -29.67
N VAL A 185 9.08 -2.99 -30.41
CA VAL A 185 9.67 -4.33 -30.56
C VAL A 185 11.03 -4.26 -31.26
N GLU A 186 11.19 -3.41 -32.26
CA GLU A 186 12.49 -3.21 -32.91
C GLU A 186 13.53 -2.64 -31.95
N ARG A 187 13.14 -1.68 -31.11
CA ARG A 187 14.08 -1.03 -30.18
C ARG A 187 14.43 -1.89 -28.97
N LYS A 188 13.48 -2.67 -28.45
CA LYS A 188 13.58 -3.30 -27.12
C LYS A 188 13.30 -4.80 -27.11
N GLY A 189 12.99 -5.39 -28.27
CA GLY A 189 12.50 -6.76 -28.37
C GLY A 189 13.51 -7.80 -27.94
N GLU A 190 14.78 -7.65 -28.34
CA GLU A 190 15.84 -8.57 -27.93
C GLU A 190 16.03 -8.58 -26.40
N ALA A 191 16.01 -7.40 -25.78
CA ALA A 191 16.15 -7.28 -24.33
C ALA A 191 14.96 -7.90 -23.58
N ILE A 192 13.74 -7.74 -24.11
CA ILE A 192 12.54 -8.41 -23.59
C ILE A 192 12.67 -9.93 -23.70
N LEU A 193 13.05 -10.46 -24.87
CA LEU A 193 13.22 -11.90 -25.08
C LEU A 193 14.30 -12.46 -24.16
N ALA A 194 15.43 -11.76 -23.99
CA ALA A 194 16.48 -12.16 -23.07
C ALA A 194 15.99 -12.23 -21.61
N ALA A 195 15.18 -11.25 -21.17
CA ALA A 195 14.56 -11.27 -19.84
C ALA A 195 13.59 -12.45 -19.68
N ILE A 196 12.79 -12.74 -20.71
CA ILE A 196 11.90 -13.92 -20.71
C ILE A 196 12.70 -15.20 -20.58
N GLN A 197 13.77 -15.36 -21.37
CA GLN A 197 14.62 -16.56 -21.32
C GLN A 197 15.28 -16.74 -19.95
N ARG A 198 15.79 -15.68 -19.34
CA ARG A 198 16.29 -15.74 -17.96
C ARG A 198 15.22 -16.24 -17.00
N GLY A 199 14.00 -15.71 -17.10
CA GLY A 199 12.89 -16.11 -16.24
C GLY A 199 12.43 -17.56 -16.44
N LEU A 200 12.47 -18.05 -17.68
CA LEU A 200 12.18 -19.43 -18.03
C LEU A 200 13.26 -20.42 -17.55
N ALA A 201 14.49 -19.94 -17.38
CA ALA A 201 15.63 -20.73 -16.89
C ALA A 201 15.72 -20.80 -15.35
N ILE A 202 14.91 -20.03 -14.62
CA ILE A 202 14.88 -20.08 -13.15
C ILE A 202 14.38 -21.48 -12.70
N PRO A 203 15.13 -22.19 -11.83
CA PRO A 203 14.72 -23.50 -11.36
C PRO A 203 13.45 -23.42 -10.52
N GLU A 204 12.66 -24.49 -10.51
CA GLU A 204 11.36 -24.53 -9.83
C GLU A 204 11.45 -24.23 -8.33
N SER A 205 12.56 -24.60 -7.68
CA SER A 205 12.86 -24.29 -6.28
C SER A 205 12.99 -22.78 -5.99
N GLU A 206 13.22 -21.96 -7.00
CA GLU A 206 13.39 -20.50 -6.89
C GLU A 206 12.22 -19.72 -7.47
N TRP A 207 11.16 -20.40 -7.91
CA TRP A 207 9.95 -19.73 -8.37
C TRP A 207 9.31 -18.95 -7.21
N PRO A 208 8.76 -17.75 -7.51
CA PRO A 208 8.07 -17.00 -6.48
C PRO A 208 6.87 -17.79 -5.97
N THR A 209 6.72 -17.85 -4.66
CA THR A 209 5.50 -18.36 -4.03
C THR A 209 4.35 -17.45 -4.40
N VAL A 210 3.49 -17.92 -5.29
CA VAL A 210 2.23 -17.25 -5.60
C VAL A 210 1.19 -17.80 -4.64
N SER A 211 0.49 -16.92 -3.93
CA SER A 211 -0.64 -17.37 -3.10
C SER A 211 -1.65 -18.06 -4.01
N THR A 212 -1.83 -19.36 -3.81
CA THR A 212 -2.78 -20.18 -4.58
C THR A 212 -4.21 -19.97 -4.11
N ALA A 213 -4.53 -18.81 -3.52
CA ALA A 213 -5.86 -18.50 -3.04
C ALA A 213 -6.84 -18.55 -4.22
N ARG A 214 -7.51 -19.70 -4.36
CA ARG A 214 -8.81 -19.78 -5.04
C ARG A 214 -9.64 -18.64 -4.46
N GLY A 215 -10.37 -17.92 -5.31
CA GLY A 215 -11.26 -16.85 -4.86
C GLY A 215 -12.08 -17.30 -3.64
N PRO A 216 -12.41 -16.38 -2.72
CA PRO A 216 -12.92 -16.75 -1.41
C PRO A 216 -14.10 -17.71 -1.54
N GLU A 217 -14.02 -18.83 -0.83
CA GLU A 217 -15.16 -19.74 -0.71
C GLU A 217 -16.36 -18.95 -0.17
N PRO A 218 -17.61 -19.27 -0.57
CA PRO A 218 -18.78 -18.52 -0.15
C PRO A 218 -18.88 -18.31 1.38
N GLU A 219 -18.46 -19.29 2.18
CA GLU A 219 -18.38 -19.19 3.64
C GLU A 219 -17.37 -18.13 4.11
N SER A 220 -16.20 -18.06 3.46
CA SER A 220 -15.18 -17.04 3.73
C SER A 220 -15.70 -15.64 3.43
N SER A 221 -16.55 -15.47 2.41
CA SER A 221 -17.17 -14.17 2.11
C SER A 221 -18.05 -13.70 3.28
N GLY A 222 -18.89 -14.58 3.84
CA GLY A 222 -19.74 -14.25 4.98
C GLY A 222 -18.95 -13.92 6.25
N GLN A 223 -17.85 -14.64 6.49
CA GLN A 223 -16.93 -14.35 7.60
C GLN A 223 -16.25 -12.99 7.42
N VAL A 224 -15.74 -12.68 6.22
CA VAL A 224 -15.12 -11.37 5.94
C VAL A 224 -16.11 -10.23 6.12
N ASP A 225 -17.35 -10.37 5.65
CA ASP A 225 -18.39 -9.35 5.82
C ASP A 225 -18.73 -9.11 7.29
N LEU A 226 -18.84 -10.19 8.09
CA LEU A 226 -19.04 -10.10 9.53
C LEU A 226 -17.86 -9.39 10.21
N LEU A 227 -16.62 -9.79 9.92
CA LEU A 227 -15.44 -9.12 10.46
C LEU A 227 -15.36 -7.67 10.05
N GLN A 228 -15.76 -7.33 8.82
CA GLN A 228 -15.78 -5.97 8.34
C GLN A 228 -16.80 -5.11 9.10
N ALA A 229 -17.97 -5.66 9.41
CA ALA A 229 -18.98 -4.99 10.24
C ALA A 229 -18.45 -4.74 11.67
N VAL A 230 -17.84 -5.76 12.29
CA VAL A 230 -17.21 -5.64 13.61
C VAL A 230 -16.10 -4.60 13.62
N LEU A 231 -15.19 -4.66 12.65
CA LEU A 231 -14.08 -3.71 12.50
C LEU A 231 -14.58 -2.28 12.36
N LYS A 232 -15.60 -2.05 11.52
CA LYS A 232 -16.22 -0.72 11.33
C LYS A 232 -16.83 -0.19 12.64
N SER A 233 -17.45 -1.05 13.44
CA SER A 233 -17.98 -0.66 14.75
C SER A 233 -16.86 -0.23 15.71
N LEU A 234 -15.84 -1.07 15.86
CA LEU A 234 -14.69 -0.78 16.74
C LEU A 234 -13.96 0.50 16.33
N ALA A 235 -13.74 0.68 15.02
CA ALA A 235 -13.11 1.87 14.46
C ALA A 235 -13.94 3.14 14.72
N LYS A 236 -15.28 3.03 14.64
CA LYS A 236 -16.19 4.15 14.90
C LYS A 236 -16.15 4.58 16.36
N ASP A 237 -16.13 3.62 17.30
CA ASP A 237 -16.05 3.90 18.73
C ASP A 237 -14.73 4.62 19.09
N GLU A 238 -13.65 4.29 18.38
CA GLU A 238 -12.34 4.93 18.53
C GLU A 238 -12.13 6.15 17.60
N HIS A 239 -13.13 6.56 16.82
CA HIS A 239 -13.00 7.66 15.84
C HIS A 239 -11.79 7.53 14.90
N ILE A 240 -11.48 6.31 14.47
CA ILE A 240 -10.41 5.99 13.51
C ILE A 240 -11.01 5.45 12.22
N ALA A 241 -10.34 5.73 11.09
CA ALA A 241 -10.75 5.16 9.81
C ALA A 241 -10.59 3.62 9.83
N PRO A 242 -11.61 2.83 9.46
CA PRO A 242 -11.51 1.37 9.47
C PRO A 242 -10.33 0.82 8.65
N THR A 243 -10.01 1.49 7.53
CA THR A 243 -8.89 1.14 6.66
C THR A 243 -7.51 1.37 7.27
N LEU A 244 -7.38 2.14 8.36
CA LEU A 244 -6.14 2.19 9.14
C LEU A 244 -5.93 0.90 9.93
N LEU A 245 -7.00 0.22 10.32
CA LEU A 245 -6.91 -1.04 11.04
C LEU A 245 -6.65 -2.20 10.08
N ALA A 246 -7.52 -2.36 9.07
CA ALA A 246 -7.43 -3.44 8.10
C ALA A 246 -8.23 -3.13 6.83
N THR A 247 -7.73 -3.63 5.69
CA THR A 247 -8.45 -3.69 4.42
C THR A 247 -9.27 -4.98 4.32
N ALA A 248 -10.16 -5.09 3.33
CA ALA A 248 -10.87 -6.34 3.07
C ALA A 248 -9.91 -7.50 2.76
N SER A 249 -8.78 -7.21 2.10
CA SER A 249 -7.74 -8.21 1.82
C SER A 249 -7.05 -8.69 3.10
N ASP A 250 -6.81 -7.80 4.06
CA ASP A 250 -6.22 -8.17 5.36
C ASP A 250 -7.18 -9.05 6.18
N LEU A 251 -8.49 -8.76 6.13
CA LEU A 251 -9.51 -9.57 6.77
C LEU A 251 -9.63 -10.95 6.10
N GLN A 252 -9.57 -11.01 4.78
CA GLN A 252 -9.54 -12.27 4.04
C GLN A 252 -8.31 -13.11 4.45
N ALA A 253 -7.13 -12.50 4.49
CA ALA A 253 -5.92 -13.18 4.95
C ALA A 253 -6.03 -13.68 6.39
N LEU A 254 -6.71 -12.93 7.28
CA LEU A 254 -6.98 -13.37 8.65
C LEU A 254 -7.88 -14.61 8.69
N VAL A 255 -8.92 -14.64 7.85
CA VAL A 255 -9.81 -15.80 7.70
C VAL A 255 -9.06 -17.01 7.15
N ASP A 256 -8.26 -16.83 6.10
CA ASP A 256 -7.50 -17.92 5.47
C ASP A 256 -6.46 -18.52 6.44
N ALA A 257 -5.77 -17.65 7.18
CA ALA A 257 -4.80 -18.08 8.19
C ALA A 257 -5.46 -18.90 9.31
N LYS A 258 -6.72 -18.58 9.68
CA LYS A 258 -7.47 -19.37 10.67
C LYS A 258 -7.85 -20.76 10.15
N HIS A 259 -8.11 -20.91 8.86
CA HIS A 259 -8.41 -22.19 8.23
C HIS A 259 -7.14 -23.02 7.91
N GLY A 260 -5.98 -22.63 8.47
CA GLY A 260 -4.72 -23.36 8.34
C GLY A 260 -4.05 -23.22 6.97
N ARG A 261 -4.44 -22.20 6.17
CA ARG A 261 -3.94 -22.02 4.81
C ARG A 261 -2.64 -21.20 4.74
N ASP A 262 -2.25 -20.47 5.79
CA ASP A 262 -1.03 -19.63 5.81
C ASP A 262 -0.46 -19.33 7.22
N LYS A 263 0.80 -18.85 7.29
CA LYS A 263 1.46 -18.35 8.53
C LYS A 263 0.91 -16.98 8.95
N LEU A 264 0.80 -16.79 10.26
CA LEU A 264 0.14 -15.65 10.93
C LEU A 264 1.11 -14.47 11.15
N ASP A 265 1.33 -13.63 10.13
CA ASP A 265 2.03 -12.34 10.28
C ASP A 265 1.27 -11.20 9.59
N LEU A 266 0.17 -10.78 10.22
CA LEU A 266 -0.72 -9.75 9.68
C LEU A 266 -0.67 -8.49 10.55
N PRO A 267 -0.63 -7.27 9.96
CA PRO A 267 -0.58 -6.01 10.71
C PRO A 267 -1.68 -5.86 11.78
N ILE A 268 -2.88 -6.37 11.51
CA ILE A 268 -4.02 -6.33 12.44
C ILE A 268 -3.78 -7.10 13.74
N LEU A 269 -2.80 -8.01 13.76
CA LEU A 269 -2.45 -8.86 14.91
C LEU A 269 -1.22 -8.36 15.69
N HIS A 270 -0.75 -7.15 15.40
CA HIS A 270 0.39 -6.52 16.07
C HIS A 270 0.03 -5.20 16.75
N GLY A 271 0.81 -4.87 17.79
CA GLY A 271 0.84 -3.55 18.43
C GLY A 271 -0.54 -3.01 18.81
N TRP A 272 -0.77 -1.73 18.51
CA TRP A 272 -2.05 -1.07 18.82
C TRP A 272 -3.25 -1.67 18.08
N ARG A 273 -3.07 -2.13 16.83
CA ARG A 273 -4.15 -2.73 16.03
C ARG A 273 -4.67 -4.01 16.67
N ARG A 274 -3.77 -4.84 17.22
CA ARG A 274 -4.12 -6.06 17.94
C ARG A 274 -5.03 -5.76 19.14
N LYS A 275 -4.60 -4.80 19.96
CA LYS A 275 -5.29 -4.37 21.17
C LYS A 275 -6.66 -3.79 20.87
N LEU A 276 -6.77 -2.99 19.81
CA LEU A 276 -8.03 -2.33 19.44
C LEU A 276 -9.00 -3.31 18.76
N ALA A 277 -8.53 -4.09 17.79
CA ALA A 277 -9.40 -4.90 16.94
C ALA A 277 -8.95 -6.35 16.77
N GLY A 278 -7.65 -6.62 16.58
CA GLY A 278 -7.17 -7.94 16.21
C GLY A 278 -7.64 -9.08 17.13
N GLU A 279 -7.55 -8.87 18.45
CA GLU A 279 -8.01 -9.89 19.41
C GLU A 279 -9.52 -10.12 19.37
N ARG A 280 -10.31 -9.05 19.19
CA ARG A 280 -11.77 -9.15 19.09
C ARG A 280 -12.19 -9.87 17.81
N LEU A 281 -11.52 -9.60 16.70
CA LEU A 281 -11.79 -10.29 15.43
C LEU A 281 -11.43 -11.77 15.52
N LEU A 282 -10.31 -12.12 16.15
CA LEU A 282 -9.96 -13.51 16.42
C LEU A 282 -10.99 -14.22 17.31
N GLN A 283 -11.49 -13.56 18.36
CA GLN A 283 -12.53 -14.14 19.23
C GLN A 283 -13.85 -14.37 18.48
N VAL A 284 -14.21 -13.48 17.55
CA VAL A 284 -15.38 -13.68 16.67
C VAL A 284 -15.18 -14.88 15.75
N LEU A 285 -14.01 -15.01 15.13
CA LEU A 285 -13.68 -16.18 14.29
C LEU A 285 -13.62 -17.49 15.08
N ASP A 286 -13.13 -17.45 16.32
CA ASP A 286 -13.09 -18.60 17.23
C ASP A 286 -14.49 -19.01 17.74
N GLY A 287 -15.54 -18.26 17.40
CA GLY A 287 -16.88 -18.47 17.95
C GLY A 287 -16.97 -18.20 19.45
N LYS A 288 -15.99 -17.51 20.05
CA LYS A 288 -15.94 -17.17 21.49
C LYS A 288 -16.67 -15.86 21.82
N THR A 289 -17.21 -15.17 20.82
CA THR A 289 -17.90 -13.88 21.00
C THR A 289 -19.16 -13.84 20.17
N VAL A 290 -20.27 -13.48 20.82
CA VAL A 290 -21.54 -13.19 20.16
C VAL A 290 -21.52 -11.76 19.63
N VAL A 291 -21.80 -11.62 18.33
CA VAL A 291 -22.06 -10.34 17.67
C VAL A 291 -23.56 -10.10 17.67
N SER A 292 -24.02 -9.04 18.33
CA SER A 292 -25.45 -8.69 18.42
C SER A 292 -25.67 -7.20 18.19
N LEU A 293 -26.93 -6.79 18.01
CA LEU A 293 -27.30 -5.38 17.98
C LEU A 293 -27.99 -4.99 19.29
N ASP A 294 -27.59 -3.84 19.83
CA ASP A 294 -28.32 -3.17 20.88
C ASP A 294 -29.71 -2.76 20.37
N ARG A 295 -30.76 -3.22 21.05
CA ARG A 295 -32.16 -3.01 20.62
C ARG A 295 -32.59 -1.54 20.62
N HIS A 296 -31.94 -0.67 21.38
CA HIS A 296 -32.33 0.72 21.52
C HIS A 296 -31.48 1.64 20.66
N THR A 297 -30.17 1.39 20.59
CA THR A 297 -29.20 2.24 19.90
C THR A 297 -28.83 1.73 18.51
N GLY A 298 -29.17 0.47 18.18
CA GLY A 298 -28.74 -0.18 16.95
C GLY A 298 -27.24 -0.41 16.86
N LYS A 299 -26.47 -0.18 17.93
CA LYS A 299 -25.03 -0.38 17.96
C LYS A 299 -24.67 -1.86 18.02
N LEU A 300 -23.62 -2.24 17.32
CA LEU A 300 -23.06 -3.59 17.40
C LEU A 300 -22.43 -3.80 18.78
N ARG A 301 -22.78 -4.91 19.42
CA ARG A 301 -22.26 -5.37 20.71
C ARG A 301 -21.53 -6.68 20.52
N LEU A 302 -20.41 -6.82 21.23
CA LEU A 302 -19.56 -8.00 21.24
C LEU A 302 -19.54 -8.56 22.66
N THR A 303 -20.19 -9.70 22.88
CA THR A 303 -20.31 -10.33 24.20
C THR A 303 -19.52 -11.64 24.24
N PRO A 304 -18.53 -11.80 25.14
CA PRO A 304 -17.82 -13.07 25.30
C PRO A 304 -18.80 -14.19 25.64
N LEU A 305 -18.65 -15.35 25.02
CA LEU A 305 -19.32 -16.56 25.48
C LEU A 305 -18.64 -17.06 26.76
N PRO A 306 -19.40 -17.65 27.71
CA PRO A 306 -18.81 -18.35 28.83
C PRO A 306 -17.82 -19.41 28.34
N SER A 307 -16.66 -19.50 28.99
CA SER A 307 -15.74 -20.62 28.78
C SER A 307 -16.47 -21.93 29.06
N GLN A 308 -16.49 -22.84 28.08
CA GLN A 308 -16.91 -24.23 28.31
C GLN A 308 -15.85 -24.97 29.15
#